data_AF-A0A966VZJ8-F1
#
_entry.id   AF-A0A966VZJ8-F1
#
_cell.length_a   1.000
_cell.length_b   1.000
_cell.length_c   1.000
_cell.angle_alpha   90.00
_cell.angle_beta   90.00
_cell.angle_gamma   90.00
#
_symmetry.space_group_name_H-M   'P 1'
#
loop_
_entity.id
_entity.type
_entity.pdbx_description
1 polymer ?
#
loop_
_entity_poly.entity_id
_entity_poly.type
_entity_poly.pdbx_seq_one_letter_code
_entity_poly.pdbx_strand_id
1 'polypeptide(L)'
;MESMLPPRPASATDSASNPAQRKVWLWGFNLVLLIAAVMLWPQLHWRKISDTPDGIVWQRGRTTHTDRNRDGLIDEEIIRLPNGDLLIRRDSDLDGWFDLRYLERRGLPVNLETIREPAPRH
;
A
#
# COMPACT_ATOMS: atom_id res chain seq x y z
N MET A 1 -66.41 35.37 -20.56
CA MET A 1 -66.53 33.90 -20.51
C MET A 1 -65.14 33.34 -20.65
N GLU A 2 -64.62 32.78 -19.55
CA GLU A 2 -63.25 32.33 -19.38
C GLU A 2 -62.88 31.15 -20.27
N SER A 3 -61.64 31.19 -20.75
CA SER A 3 -60.93 30.15 -21.48
C SER A 3 -60.51 29.02 -20.54
N MET A 4 -60.98 27.79 -20.79
CA MET A 4 -60.45 26.58 -20.14
C MET A 4 -59.38 25.94 -21.02
N LEU A 5 -58.12 26.11 -20.62
CA LEU A 5 -57.00 25.30 -21.08
C LEU A 5 -57.03 23.95 -20.33
N PRO A 6 -56.75 22.81 -21.01
CA PRO A 6 -56.60 21.53 -20.33
C PRO A 6 -55.36 21.53 -19.43
N PRO A 7 -55.39 20.86 -18.27
CA PRO A 7 -54.25 20.79 -17.38
C PRO A 7 -53.10 20.02 -18.05
N ARG A 8 -51.89 20.60 -17.99
CA ARG A 8 -50.64 19.89 -18.32
C ARG A 8 -50.54 18.65 -17.42
N PRO A 9 -50.22 17.46 -17.96
CA PRO A 9 -49.80 16.36 -17.10
C PRO A 9 -48.52 16.77 -16.38
N ALA A 10 -48.53 16.61 -15.05
CA ALA A 10 -47.40 16.89 -14.19
C ALA A 10 -46.19 16.06 -14.65
N SER A 11 -45.16 16.75 -15.13
CA SER A 11 -43.81 16.23 -15.18
C SER A 11 -43.30 15.98 -13.76
N ALA A 12 -42.41 15.00 -13.62
CA ALA A 12 -41.63 14.65 -12.44
C ALA A 12 -42.28 13.66 -11.46
N THR A 13 -42.26 12.38 -11.83
CA THR A 13 -41.71 11.43 -10.86
C THR A 13 -40.20 11.60 -10.88
N ASP A 14 -39.71 12.59 -10.14
CA ASP A 14 -38.41 12.45 -9.51
C ASP A 14 -38.50 11.14 -8.73
N SER A 15 -37.76 10.13 -9.16
CA SER A 15 -37.59 8.88 -8.42
C SER A 15 -36.91 9.22 -7.10
N ALA A 16 -37.70 9.68 -6.13
CA ALA A 16 -37.28 9.90 -4.76
C ALA A 16 -36.87 8.53 -4.22
N SER A 17 -35.59 8.20 -4.39
CA SER A 17 -35.00 6.98 -3.85
C SER A 17 -35.49 6.79 -2.41
N ASN A 18 -36.16 5.67 -2.16
CA ASN A 18 -36.78 5.42 -0.87
C ASN A 18 -35.70 5.60 0.22
N PRO A 19 -35.93 6.37 1.29
CA PRO A 19 -34.92 6.61 2.32
C PRO A 19 -34.37 5.31 2.92
N ALA A 20 -35.14 4.21 2.90
CA ALA A 20 -34.68 2.88 3.27
C ALA A 20 -33.65 2.30 2.27
N GLN A 21 -33.89 2.43 0.96
CA GLN A 21 -32.94 2.01 -0.07
C GLN A 21 -31.65 2.82 -0.01
N ARG A 22 -31.75 4.14 0.23
CA ARG A 22 -30.58 5.00 0.44
C ARG A 22 -29.76 4.56 1.66
N LYS A 23 -30.42 4.21 2.77
CA LYS A 23 -29.73 3.67 3.96
C LYS A 23 -29.02 2.35 3.66
N VAL A 24 -29.68 1.39 3.02
CA VAL A 24 -29.07 0.10 2.65
C VAL A 24 -27.85 0.31 1.74
N TRP A 25 -27.94 1.20 0.76
CA TRP A 25 -26.82 1.53 -0.11
C TRP A 25 -25.65 2.16 0.66
N LEU A 26 -25.93 3.11 1.56
CA LEU A 26 -24.90 3.72 2.41
C LEU A 26 -24.23 2.69 3.32
N TRP A 27 -24.99 1.75 3.89
CA TRP A 27 -24.41 0.66 4.71
C TRP A 27 -23.52 -0.25 3.87
N GLY A 28 -23.98 -0.66 2.68
CA GLY A 28 -23.19 -1.45 1.75
C GLY A 28 -21.91 -0.73 1.34
N PHE A 29 -21.99 0.56 1.02
CA PHE A 29 -20.84 1.38 0.67
C PHE A 29 -19.84 1.51 1.84
N ASN A 30 -20.32 1.77 3.05
CA ASN A 30 -19.48 1.82 4.25
C ASN A 30 -18.77 0.48 4.52
N LEU A 31 -19.48 -0.64 4.31
CA LEU A 31 -18.88 -1.97 4.45
C LEU A 31 -17.76 -2.18 3.41
N VAL A 32 -17.96 -1.76 2.16
CA VAL A 32 -16.92 -1.83 1.12
C VAL A 32 -15.71 -0.98 1.50
N LEU A 33 -15.91 0.23 2.00
CA LEU A 33 -14.82 1.10 2.47
C LEU A 33 -14.05 0.45 3.63
N LEU A 34 -14.76 -0.17 4.58
CA LEU A 34 -14.12 -0.87 5.69
C LEU A 34 -13.26 -2.04 5.21
N ILE A 35 -13.79 -2.86 4.28
CA ILE A 35 -13.05 -3.97 3.69
C ILE A 35 -11.79 -3.46 2.97
N ALA A 36 -11.92 -2.39 2.18
CA ALA A 36 -10.78 -1.77 1.49
C ALA A 36 -9.74 -1.25 2.48
N ALA A 37 -10.16 -0.59 3.56
CA ALA A 37 -9.26 -0.11 4.60
C ALA A 37 -8.50 -1.25 5.28
N VAL A 38 -9.18 -2.34 5.62
CA VAL A 38 -8.56 -3.54 6.22
C VAL A 38 -7.55 -4.19 5.26
N MET A 39 -7.87 -4.26 3.96
CA MET A 39 -6.96 -4.81 2.95
C MET A 39 -5.74 -3.92 2.70
N LEU A 40 -5.89 -2.60 2.78
CA LEU A 40 -4.80 -1.64 2.58
C LEU A 40 -3.92 -1.50 3.84
N TRP A 41 -4.44 -1.79 5.02
CA TRP A 41 -3.70 -1.62 6.28
C TRP A 41 -2.28 -2.23 6.29
N PRO A 42 -2.07 -3.48 5.85
CA PRO A 42 -0.74 -4.10 5.84
C PRO A 42 0.22 -3.51 4.78
N GLN A 43 -0.31 -2.81 3.77
CA GLN A 43 0.50 -2.12 2.77
C GLN A 43 1.05 -0.79 3.30
N LEU A 44 0.40 -0.21 4.31
CA LEU A 44 0.74 1.11 4.84
C LEU A 44 1.59 1.05 6.12
N HIS A 45 1.44 -0.02 6.91
CA HIS A 45 2.06 -0.12 8.23
C HIS A 45 3.27 -1.04 8.21
N TRP A 46 4.35 -0.56 8.81
CA TRP A 46 5.50 -1.38 9.15
C TRP A 46 5.18 -2.30 10.31
N ARG A 47 5.54 -3.56 10.16
CA ARG A 47 5.43 -4.58 11.20
C ARG A 47 6.78 -5.22 11.42
N LYS A 48 7.25 -5.23 12.67
CA LYS A 48 8.39 -6.07 13.07
C LYS A 48 7.98 -7.54 12.98
N ILE A 49 8.69 -8.33 12.18
CA ILE A 49 8.42 -9.75 11.96
C ILE A 49 9.46 -10.67 12.61
N SER A 50 10.67 -10.15 12.86
CA SER A 50 11.74 -10.87 13.56
C SER A 50 12.55 -9.91 14.42
N ASP A 51 13.00 -10.41 15.57
CA ASP A 51 13.93 -9.74 16.48
C ASP A 51 14.87 -10.81 17.06
N THR A 52 15.97 -11.06 16.37
CA THR A 52 16.95 -12.09 16.74
C THR A 52 18.34 -11.46 16.85
N PRO A 53 19.31 -12.11 17.53
CA PRO A 53 20.67 -11.60 17.61
C PRO A 53 21.31 -11.26 16.25
N ASP A 54 20.85 -11.90 15.17
CA ASP A 54 21.29 -11.67 13.80
C ASP A 54 20.73 -10.39 13.16
N GLY A 55 19.72 -9.78 13.79
CA GLY A 55 19.12 -8.52 13.34
C GLY A 55 17.63 -8.40 13.62
N ILE A 56 17.09 -7.23 13.28
CA ILE A 56 15.67 -6.91 13.34
C ILE A 56 15.14 -6.83 11.92
N VAL A 57 14.02 -7.52 11.67
CA VAL A 57 13.39 -7.52 10.35
C VAL A 57 12.01 -6.88 10.44
N TRP A 58 11.77 -5.92 9.55
CA TRP A 58 10.50 -5.22 9.41
C TRP A 58 9.91 -5.48 8.02
N GLN A 59 8.59 -5.51 7.93
CA GLN A 59 7.88 -5.73 6.69
C GLN A 59 6.72 -4.74 6.53
N ARG A 60 6.54 -4.22 5.31
CA ARG A 60 5.40 -3.42 4.89
C ARG A 60 5.05 -3.75 3.46
N GLY A 61 3.85 -4.27 3.23
CA GLY A 61 3.42 -4.69 1.90
C GLY A 61 4.41 -5.68 1.26
N ARG A 62 5.08 -5.23 0.20
CA ARG A 62 6.09 -6.00 -0.55
C ARG A 62 7.53 -5.63 -0.21
N THR A 63 7.73 -4.73 0.73
CA THR A 63 9.04 -4.27 1.17
C THR A 63 9.42 -4.92 2.50
N THR A 64 10.64 -5.41 2.57
CA THR A 64 11.28 -5.92 3.78
C THR A 64 12.51 -5.08 4.06
N HIS A 65 12.67 -4.66 5.31
CA HIS A 65 13.86 -3.99 5.82
C HIS A 65 14.55 -4.88 6.85
N THR A 66 15.87 -4.93 6.79
CA THR A 66 16.70 -5.66 7.74
C THR A 66 17.71 -4.71 8.34
N ASP A 67 17.74 -4.66 9.67
CA ASP A 67 18.73 -3.97 10.50
C ASP A 67 19.55 -5.06 11.20
N ARG A 68 20.76 -5.34 10.68
CA ARG A 68 21.64 -6.43 11.12
C ARG A 68 22.44 -6.02 12.35
N ASN A 69 22.89 -4.76 12.43
CA ASN A 69 23.74 -4.27 13.52
C ASN A 69 22.96 -3.64 14.69
N ARG A 70 21.63 -3.49 14.55
CA ARG A 70 20.68 -2.98 15.55
C ARG A 70 20.90 -1.51 15.92
N ASP A 71 21.40 -0.70 14.99
CA ASP A 71 21.61 0.73 15.20
C ASP A 71 20.39 1.60 14.80
N GLY A 72 19.33 0.97 14.26
CA GLY A 72 18.11 1.63 13.81
C GLY A 72 18.18 2.15 12.36
N LEU A 73 19.29 1.96 11.67
CA LEU A 73 19.43 2.14 10.22
C LEU A 73 19.18 0.81 9.51
N ILE A 74 18.74 0.90 8.27
CA ILE A 74 18.47 -0.29 7.45
C ILE A 74 19.68 -0.67 6.64
N ASP A 75 20.17 -1.87 6.89
CA ASP A 75 21.34 -2.41 6.19
C ASP A 75 20.97 -3.11 4.88
N GLU A 76 19.71 -3.52 4.74
CA GLU A 76 19.19 -4.16 3.53
C GLU A 76 17.70 -3.87 3.35
N GLU A 77 17.34 -3.46 2.13
CA GLU A 77 15.96 -3.37 1.69
C GLU A 77 15.71 -4.34 0.53
N ILE A 78 14.64 -5.12 0.65
CA ILE A 78 14.15 -6.01 -0.41
C ILE A 78 12.74 -5.59 -0.81
N ILE A 79 12.53 -5.29 -2.09
CA ILE A 79 11.23 -5.00 -2.67
C ILE A 79 10.84 -6.14 -3.61
N ARG A 80 9.77 -6.88 -3.28
CA ARG A 80 9.23 -7.93 -4.16
C ARG A 80 8.43 -7.31 -5.30
N LEU A 81 8.86 -7.53 -6.53
CA LEU A 81 8.23 -7.02 -7.73
C LEU A 81 7.05 -7.91 -8.17
N PRO A 82 6.06 -7.37 -8.93
CA PRO A 82 4.90 -8.15 -9.39
C PRO A 82 5.26 -9.36 -10.24
N ASN A 83 6.40 -9.34 -10.93
CA ASN A 83 6.89 -10.42 -11.77
C ASN A 83 7.63 -11.52 -10.99
N GLY A 84 7.75 -11.41 -9.66
CA GLY A 84 8.44 -12.35 -8.80
C GLY A 84 9.93 -12.07 -8.60
N ASP A 85 10.51 -11.13 -9.35
CA ASP A 85 11.88 -10.64 -9.12
C ASP A 85 11.94 -9.86 -7.80
N LEU A 86 13.14 -9.72 -7.23
CA LEU A 86 13.39 -8.91 -6.04
C LEU A 86 14.29 -7.74 -6.42
N LEU A 87 13.94 -6.51 -6.04
CA LEU A 87 14.89 -5.39 -6.06
C LEU A 87 15.53 -5.30 -4.68
N ILE A 88 16.85 -5.36 -4.63
CA ILE A 88 17.61 -5.37 -3.39
C ILE A 88 18.51 -4.14 -3.35
N ARG A 89 18.47 -3.42 -2.22
CA ARG A 89 19.43 -2.37 -1.87
C ARG A 89 20.15 -2.78 -0.59
N ARG A 90 21.46 -2.59 -0.54
CA ARG A 90 22.28 -3.01 0.61
C ARG A 90 23.25 -1.91 0.99
N ASP A 91 23.44 -1.76 2.29
CA ASP A 91 24.55 -1.07 2.93
C ASP A 91 25.56 -2.17 3.30
N SER A 92 26.61 -2.29 2.49
CA SER A 92 27.55 -3.39 2.58
C SER A 92 28.62 -3.18 3.65
N ASP A 93 28.93 -1.93 4.02
CA ASP A 93 29.93 -1.57 5.03
C ASP A 93 29.34 -1.04 6.36
N LEU A 94 28.01 -0.96 6.45
CA LEU A 94 27.23 -0.55 7.64
C LEU A 94 27.51 0.91 8.03
N ASP A 95 27.67 1.79 7.05
CA ASP A 95 27.96 3.22 7.26
C ASP A 95 26.68 4.11 7.29
N GLY A 96 25.52 3.50 7.12
CA GLY A 96 24.22 4.17 7.02
C GLY A 96 23.85 4.63 5.61
N TRP A 97 24.57 4.17 4.59
CA TRP A 97 24.28 4.43 3.17
C TRP A 97 24.17 3.14 2.39
N PHE A 98 23.12 3.03 1.58
CA PHE A 98 23.09 2.02 0.53
C PHE A 98 24.16 2.32 -0.51
N ASP A 99 25.06 1.35 -0.70
CA ASP A 99 26.18 1.39 -1.64
C ASP A 99 25.95 0.46 -2.84
N LEU A 100 25.01 -0.49 -2.73
CA LEU A 100 24.69 -1.48 -3.77
C LEU A 100 23.20 -1.55 -4.03
N ARG A 101 22.86 -1.70 -5.32
CA ARG A 101 21.52 -2.01 -5.81
C ARG A 101 21.59 -3.08 -6.89
N TYR A 102 20.72 -4.07 -6.82
CA TYR A 102 20.60 -5.08 -7.88
C TYR A 102 19.20 -5.70 -7.91
N LEU A 103 18.88 -6.35 -9.02
CA LEU A 103 17.71 -7.20 -9.13
C LEU A 103 18.11 -8.65 -8.90
N GLU A 104 17.34 -9.40 -8.13
CA GLU A 104 17.47 -10.84 -8.05
C GLU A 104 16.39 -11.50 -8.91
N ARG A 105 16.82 -12.28 -9.89
CA ARG A 105 15.96 -13.06 -10.78
C ARG A 105 16.29 -14.54 -10.62
N ARG A 106 15.33 -15.32 -10.12
CA ARG A 106 15.49 -16.77 -9.88
C ARG A 106 16.70 -17.10 -9.00
N GLY A 107 16.96 -16.31 -7.97
CA GLY A 107 18.10 -16.51 -7.06
C GLY A 107 19.43 -15.95 -7.56
N LEU A 108 19.46 -15.31 -8.74
CA LEU A 108 20.69 -14.78 -9.33
C LEU A 108 20.66 -13.24 -9.36
N PRO A 109 21.71 -12.56 -8.88
CA PRO A 109 21.82 -11.11 -8.99
C PRO A 109 22.07 -10.71 -10.45
N VAL A 110 21.31 -9.74 -10.94
CA VAL A 110 21.39 -9.13 -12.26
C VAL A 110 21.31 -7.60 -12.12
N ASN A 111 21.87 -6.87 -13.09
CA ASN A 111 21.91 -5.40 -13.08
C ASN A 111 22.49 -4.84 -11.77
N LEU A 112 23.67 -5.32 -11.38
CA LEU A 112 24.38 -4.80 -10.22
C LEU A 112 24.85 -3.37 -10.49
N GLU A 113 24.48 -2.46 -9.61
CA GLU A 113 24.77 -1.04 -9.67
C GLU A 113 25.33 -0.59 -8.32
N THR A 114 26.41 0.21 -8.36
CA THR A 114 26.86 0.96 -7.20
C THR A 114 26.04 2.23 -7.08
N ILE A 115 25.49 2.49 -5.89
CA ILE A 115 24.67 3.66 -5.59
C ILE A 115 25.24 4.38 -4.37
N ARG A 116 24.68 5.54 -4.04
CA ARG A 116 24.90 6.18 -2.74
C ARG A 116 23.63 6.88 -2.30
N GLU A 117 22.81 6.16 -1.54
CA GLU A 117 21.51 6.63 -1.06
C GLU A 117 21.46 6.45 0.47
N PRO A 118 20.92 7.41 1.23
CA PRO A 118 20.87 7.27 2.69
C PRO A 118 19.93 6.12 3.09
N ALA A 119 20.39 5.27 4.00
CA ALA A 119 19.56 4.20 4.54
C ALA A 119 18.39 4.79 5.36
N PRO A 120 17.17 4.26 5.18
CA PRO A 120 16.04 4.67 6.01
C PRO A 120 16.22 4.23 7.47
N ARG A 121 15.38 4.80 8.36
CA ARG A 121 15.31 4.44 9.78
C ARG A 121 13.91 3.95 10.15
N HIS A 122 13.83 3.15 11.21
CA HIS A 122 12.55 2.75 11.83
C HIS A 122 12.31 3.41 13.18
#